data_AF-A0A7Y5ZBD9-F1
#
_entry.id   AF-A0A7Y5ZBD9-F1
#
_cell.length_a   1.000
_cell.length_b   1.000
_cell.length_c   1.000
_cell.angle_alpha   90.00
_cell.angle_beta   90.00
_cell.angle_gamma   90.00
#
_symmetry.space_group_name_H-M   'P 1'
#
loop_
_entity.id
_entity.type
_entity.pdbx_description
1 polymer ?
#
loop_
_entity_poly.entity_id
_entity_poly.type
_entity_poly.pdbx_seq_one_letter_code
_entity_poly.pdbx_strand_id
1 'polypeptide(L)'
;MNETTDLLIIGAGPAGMSSALAAASRGVSIVLLDDNPLPGGQIWRDGPQASLPTAARRLRERLQTCANVRCHAGTRVIACAADKTLLVENAERGWQITYQRLILCTGARELLLPFPGWTLPGVTGAGGLQALIKAGLPVRDERLVIAGSGPLLLASAATARHQGAHVLRIAEQASRAAVAGFAVQLPRWPGKLLQAFALFDRHYRTASHVLEALGQERLEGVRLLQQGKIVELACDRLACGFGLIPNTQLGQALGCELAEHALAVDAWQATTRQDHYAAGECTGFGGSELALVEGAIAGHAAVGDTAAAQRLWPRRERWQGFARTLNKAFALDPRLKSLSRVDTLVCRCEDVPYGDLVGHVSWRKAKLASRCGMGACQGRVCGAALEYLFDWTPPTPRPPFSPARIETLLGLEETPPN
;
A
#
# COMPACT_ATOMS: atom_id res chain seq x y z
N MET A 1 21.67 11.65 -19.52
CA MET A 1 22.60 10.62 -19.01
C MET A 1 21.77 9.38 -18.77
N ASN A 2 22.02 8.31 -19.53
CA ASN A 2 21.25 7.07 -19.42
C ASN A 2 22.04 6.09 -18.54
N GLU A 3 21.34 5.39 -17.66
CA GLU A 3 21.90 4.36 -16.79
C GLU A 3 21.49 2.99 -17.32
N THR A 4 22.38 2.00 -17.24
CA THR A 4 22.09 0.62 -17.66
C THR A 4 22.37 -0.33 -16.51
N THR A 5 21.51 -1.34 -16.35
CA THR A 5 21.64 -2.35 -15.30
C THR A 5 21.14 -3.71 -15.80
N ASP A 6 21.65 -4.80 -15.24
CA ASP A 6 21.14 -6.13 -15.54
C ASP A 6 19.76 -6.34 -14.89
N LEU A 7 19.60 -5.89 -13.64
CA LEU A 7 18.38 -6.04 -12.88
C LEU A 7 17.91 -4.72 -12.26
N LEU A 8 16.75 -4.25 -12.68
CA LEU A 8 16.06 -3.12 -12.06
C LEU A 8 14.98 -3.63 -11.09
N ILE A 9 14.93 -3.07 -9.88
CA ILE A 9 13.94 -3.40 -8.86
C ILE A 9 13.21 -2.11 -8.46
N ILE A 10 11.88 -2.10 -8.59
CA ILE A 10 11.05 -0.95 -8.25
C ILE A 10 10.36 -1.20 -6.90
N GLY A 11 10.82 -0.49 -5.88
CA GLY A 11 10.35 -0.53 -4.50
C GLY A 11 11.35 -1.18 -3.56
N ALA A 12 11.86 -0.43 -2.59
CA ALA A 12 12.76 -0.85 -1.52
C ALA A 12 12.00 -1.19 -0.22
N GLY A 13 10.80 -1.75 -0.34
CA GLY A 13 10.11 -2.43 0.75
C GLY A 13 10.74 -3.80 1.09
N PRO A 14 10.14 -4.58 2.00
CA PRO A 14 10.65 -5.90 2.35
C PRO A 14 10.89 -6.82 1.15
N ALA A 15 9.99 -6.80 0.16
CA ALA A 15 10.14 -7.59 -1.06
C ALA A 15 11.38 -7.17 -1.87
N GLY A 16 11.48 -5.91 -2.28
CA GLY A 16 12.58 -5.49 -3.13
C GLY A 16 13.95 -5.51 -2.46
N MET A 17 14.02 -5.24 -1.14
CA MET A 17 15.25 -5.46 -0.38
C MET A 17 15.68 -6.93 -0.37
N SER A 18 14.72 -7.85 -0.24
CA SER A 18 14.98 -9.30 -0.32
C SER A 18 15.39 -9.73 -1.73
N SER A 19 14.72 -9.20 -2.75
CA SER A 19 15.05 -9.45 -4.16
C SER A 19 16.47 -9.02 -4.51
N ALA A 20 16.86 -7.81 -4.12
CA ALA A 20 18.19 -7.29 -4.36
C ALA A 20 19.26 -8.17 -3.70
N LEU A 21 19.07 -8.54 -2.42
CA LEU A 21 20.03 -9.41 -1.72
C LEU A 21 20.09 -10.84 -2.28
N ALA A 22 18.96 -11.38 -2.74
CA ALA A 22 18.89 -12.71 -3.35
C ALA A 22 19.60 -12.75 -4.72
N ALA A 23 19.49 -11.67 -5.49
CA ALA A 23 20.17 -11.52 -6.78
C ALA A 23 21.66 -11.15 -6.64
N ALA A 24 22.02 -10.42 -5.57
CA ALA A 24 23.37 -9.87 -5.38
C ALA A 24 24.47 -10.93 -5.39
N SER A 25 24.19 -12.17 -4.95
CA SER A 25 25.15 -13.28 -4.91
C SER A 25 25.66 -13.73 -6.29
N ARG A 26 24.98 -13.33 -7.37
CA ARG A 26 25.34 -13.68 -8.76
C ARG A 26 26.16 -12.60 -9.47
N GLY A 27 26.54 -11.53 -8.78
CA GLY A 27 27.45 -10.50 -9.32
C GLY A 27 26.87 -9.61 -10.43
N VAL A 28 25.58 -9.74 -10.74
CA VAL A 28 24.90 -8.88 -11.71
C VAL A 28 24.79 -7.45 -11.19
N SER A 29 24.73 -6.46 -12.09
CA SER A 29 24.49 -5.07 -11.73
C SER A 29 23.01 -4.87 -11.36
N ILE A 30 22.76 -4.35 -10.16
CA ILE A 30 21.41 -4.20 -9.60
C ILE A 30 21.17 -2.72 -9.29
N VAL A 31 20.05 -2.19 -9.79
CA VAL A 31 19.51 -0.90 -9.36
C VAL A 31 18.23 -1.14 -8.55
N LEU A 32 18.21 -0.66 -7.32
CA LEU A 32 17.04 -0.67 -6.44
C LEU A 32 16.51 0.76 -6.31
N LEU A 33 15.30 1.01 -6.80
CA LEU A 33 14.68 2.33 -6.86
C LEU A 33 13.50 2.41 -5.88
N ASP A 34 13.39 3.48 -5.10
CA ASP A 34 12.23 3.70 -4.21
C ASP A 34 11.88 5.18 -4.10
N ASP A 35 10.59 5.49 -3.99
CA ASP A 35 10.10 6.86 -3.89
C ASP A 35 10.27 7.48 -2.50
N ASN A 36 10.54 6.66 -1.48
CA ASN A 36 10.80 7.09 -0.13
C ASN A 36 12.28 7.47 0.04
N PRO A 37 12.59 8.39 0.97
CA PRO A 37 13.96 8.79 1.25
C PRO A 37 14.86 7.66 1.77
N LEU A 38 14.29 6.62 2.38
CA LEU A 38 15.01 5.52 3.00
C LEU A 38 14.35 4.17 2.69
N PRO A 39 15.13 3.10 2.46
CA PRO A 39 14.62 1.75 2.30
C PRO A 39 13.82 1.26 3.51
N GLY A 40 12.75 0.51 3.26
CA GLY A 40 11.84 -0.01 4.29
C GLY A 40 10.39 -0.11 3.81
N GLY A 41 10.02 0.62 2.75
CA GLY A 41 8.65 0.71 2.26
C GLY A 41 7.69 1.22 3.33
N GLN A 42 6.43 0.79 3.29
CA GLN A 42 5.41 1.24 4.26
C GLN A 42 5.54 0.54 5.63
N ILE A 43 5.84 -0.77 5.63
CA ILE A 43 5.88 -1.59 6.86
C ILE A 43 7.05 -1.16 7.76
N TRP A 44 8.24 -1.02 7.18
CA TRP A 44 9.44 -0.60 7.88
C TRP A 44 9.83 0.83 7.54
N ARG A 45 8.82 1.67 7.28
CA ARG A 45 9.01 3.11 7.07
C ARG A 45 9.87 3.67 8.20
N ASP A 46 10.98 4.27 7.82
CA ASP A 46 11.90 4.94 8.73
C ASP A 46 11.55 6.42 8.87
N GLY A 47 12.05 7.05 9.94
CA GLY A 47 11.79 8.44 10.25
C GLY A 47 12.24 8.80 11.67
N PRO A 48 12.17 10.09 12.05
CA PRO A 48 12.68 10.57 13.34
C PRO A 48 12.09 9.86 14.57
N GLN A 49 10.85 9.39 14.47
CA GLN A 49 10.14 8.70 15.54
C GLN A 49 9.93 7.20 15.25
N ALA A 50 10.57 6.66 14.21
CA ALA A 50 10.46 5.26 13.84
C ALA A 50 11.34 4.38 14.73
N SER A 51 10.79 3.24 15.16
CA SER A 51 11.57 2.15 15.75
C SER A 51 11.57 0.97 14.80
N LEU A 52 12.70 0.74 14.14
CA LEU A 52 12.85 -0.33 13.16
C LEU A 52 13.13 -1.68 13.83
N PRO A 53 12.42 -2.75 13.43
CA PRO A 53 12.76 -4.10 13.85
C PRO A 53 14.21 -4.44 13.49
N THR A 54 14.88 -5.23 14.33
CA THR A 54 16.28 -5.66 14.09
C THR A 54 16.46 -6.34 12.73
N ALA A 55 15.48 -7.11 12.26
CA ALA A 55 15.51 -7.73 10.94
C ALA A 55 15.57 -6.69 9.80
N ALA A 56 14.82 -5.59 9.91
CA ALA A 56 14.81 -4.52 8.92
C ALA A 56 16.16 -3.78 8.89
N ARG A 57 16.72 -3.47 10.06
CA ARG A 57 18.06 -2.84 10.19
C ARG A 57 19.14 -3.70 9.53
N ARG A 58 19.19 -5.00 9.85
CA ARG A 58 20.15 -5.94 9.25
C ARG A 58 20.03 -6.06 7.73
N LEU A 59 18.81 -6.03 7.19
CA LEU A 59 18.61 -6.06 5.73
C LEU A 59 19.17 -4.80 5.06
N ARG A 60 18.95 -3.63 5.67
CA ARG A 60 19.49 -2.35 5.18
C ARG A 60 21.01 -2.32 5.24
N GLU A 61 21.59 -2.72 6.35
CA GLU A 61 23.05 -2.83 6.52
C GLU A 61 23.66 -3.74 5.44
N ARG A 62 23.06 -4.91 5.22
CA ARG A 62 23.52 -5.85 4.18
C ARG A 62 23.45 -5.24 2.77
N LEU A 63 22.36 -4.54 2.45
CA LEU A 63 22.22 -3.86 1.14
C LEU A 63 23.33 -2.82 0.93
N GLN A 64 23.65 -2.05 1.96
CA GLN A 64 24.71 -1.05 1.90
C GLN A 64 26.10 -1.66 1.67
N THR A 65 26.32 -2.90 2.11
CA THR A 65 27.60 -3.62 1.91
C THR A 65 27.71 -4.32 0.56
N CYS A 66 26.64 -4.42 -0.23
CA CYS A 66 26.65 -5.08 -1.53
C CYS A 66 27.21 -4.14 -2.61
N ALA A 67 28.44 -4.38 -3.07
CA ALA A 67 29.11 -3.54 -4.06
C ALA A 67 28.40 -3.46 -5.43
N ASN A 68 27.59 -4.47 -5.77
CA ASN A 68 26.85 -4.54 -7.04
C ASN A 68 25.38 -4.06 -6.93
N VAL A 69 24.99 -3.49 -5.79
CA VAL A 69 23.64 -2.93 -5.59
C VAL A 69 23.73 -1.42 -5.45
N ARG A 70 23.11 -0.69 -6.40
CA ARG A 70 22.96 0.76 -6.35
C ARG A 70 21.53 1.12 -5.94
N CYS A 71 21.40 1.89 -4.87
CA CYS A 71 20.10 2.34 -4.37
C CYS A 71 19.81 3.78 -4.81
N HIS A 72 18.70 4.00 -5.50
CA HIS A 72 18.16 5.32 -5.83
C HIS A 72 16.94 5.60 -4.96
N ALA A 73 17.17 6.23 -3.81
CA ALA A 73 16.12 6.67 -2.91
C ALA A 73 15.47 7.98 -3.39
N GLY A 74 14.26 8.29 -2.91
CA GLY A 74 13.53 9.50 -3.30
C GLY A 74 13.30 9.62 -4.80
N THR A 75 13.29 8.49 -5.52
CA THR A 75 13.25 8.44 -6.98
C THR A 75 11.98 7.75 -7.43
N ARG A 76 11.25 8.36 -8.36
CA ARG A 76 9.95 7.91 -8.86
C ARG A 76 10.06 7.48 -10.30
N VAL A 77 9.30 6.45 -10.68
CA VAL A 77 9.07 6.14 -12.10
C VAL A 77 8.03 7.10 -12.66
N ILE A 78 8.41 7.85 -13.69
CA ILE A 78 7.54 8.84 -14.34
C ILE A 78 6.81 8.22 -15.52
N ALA A 79 7.52 7.46 -16.35
CA ALA A 79 6.97 6.92 -17.60
C ALA A 79 7.77 5.70 -18.08
N CYS A 80 7.14 4.88 -18.91
CA CYS A 80 7.84 3.92 -19.76
C CYS A 80 8.38 4.70 -20.97
N ALA A 81 9.70 4.81 -21.12
CA ALA A 81 10.32 5.61 -22.17
C ALA A 81 10.49 4.82 -23.48
N ALA A 82 10.84 3.54 -23.36
CA ALA A 82 10.96 2.59 -24.47
C ALA A 82 10.82 1.15 -23.94
N ASP A 83 10.92 0.14 -24.80
CA ASP A 83 11.01 -1.24 -24.31
C ASP A 83 12.23 -1.38 -23.37
N LYS A 84 11.97 -2.00 -22.22
CA LYS A 84 12.91 -2.16 -21.11
C LYS A 84 13.65 -0.87 -20.68
N THR A 85 13.04 0.30 -20.85
CA THR A 85 13.61 1.58 -20.41
C THR A 85 12.57 2.42 -19.68
N LEU A 86 12.87 2.82 -18.44
CA LEU A 86 12.02 3.70 -17.62
C LEU A 86 12.62 5.10 -17.52
N LEU A 87 11.76 6.12 -17.66
CA LEU A 87 12.08 7.48 -17.26
C LEU A 87 11.79 7.62 -15.77
N VAL A 88 12.79 8.06 -15.02
CA VAL A 88 12.72 8.22 -13.57
C VAL A 88 13.11 9.64 -13.16
N GLU A 89 12.64 10.07 -12.00
CA GLU A 89 12.84 11.42 -11.49
C GLU A 89 13.08 11.41 -9.98
N ASN A 90 14.07 12.16 -9.52
CA ASN A 90 14.24 12.51 -8.10
C ASN A 90 14.10 14.03 -7.91
N ALA A 91 14.32 14.54 -6.69
CA ALA A 91 14.22 15.97 -6.41
C ALA A 91 15.15 16.87 -7.26
N GLU A 92 16.22 16.32 -7.84
CA GLU A 92 17.28 17.08 -8.51
C GLU A 92 17.22 16.99 -10.04
N ARG A 93 16.90 15.82 -10.60
CA ARG A 93 16.92 15.60 -12.06
C ARG A 93 16.04 14.42 -12.53
N GLY A 94 15.76 14.39 -13.82
CA GLY A 94 15.23 13.24 -14.55
C GLY A 94 16.31 12.49 -15.33
N TRP A 95 16.19 11.17 -15.46
CA TRP A 95 17.05 10.35 -16.30
C TRP A 95 16.37 9.04 -16.71
N GLN A 96 16.95 8.33 -17.69
CA GLN A 96 16.46 7.02 -18.12
C GLN A 96 17.30 5.88 -17.53
N ILE A 97 16.63 4.79 -17.17
CA ILE A 97 17.27 3.53 -16.77
C ILE A 97 16.82 2.43 -17.73
N THR A 98 17.78 1.87 -18.47
CA THR A 98 17.59 0.67 -19.31
C THR A 98 17.98 -0.58 -18.54
N TYR A 99 17.16 -1.63 -18.61
CA TYR A 99 17.34 -2.85 -17.83
C TYR A 99 17.25 -4.11 -18.68
N GLN A 100 17.86 -5.22 -18.24
CA GLN A 100 17.64 -6.52 -18.88
C GLN A 100 16.43 -7.25 -18.28
N ARG A 101 16.27 -7.17 -16.96
CA ARG A 101 15.16 -7.74 -16.20
C ARG A 101 14.59 -6.73 -15.18
N LEU A 102 13.31 -6.84 -14.89
CA LEU A 102 12.59 -5.98 -13.95
C LEU A 102 11.91 -6.80 -12.86
N ILE A 103 12.03 -6.37 -11.60
CA ILE A 103 11.19 -6.87 -10.50
C ILE A 103 10.34 -5.71 -9.98
N LEU A 104 9.02 -5.87 -10.06
CA LEU A 104 8.05 -4.95 -9.48
C LEU A 104 7.80 -5.34 -8.02
N CYS A 105 8.19 -4.45 -7.11
CA CYS A 105 7.94 -4.54 -5.67
C CYS A 105 7.19 -3.29 -5.17
N THR A 106 6.21 -2.84 -5.97
CA THR A 106 5.49 -1.55 -5.81
C THR A 106 4.53 -1.53 -4.61
N GLY A 107 4.39 -2.64 -3.89
CA GLY A 107 3.61 -2.73 -2.66
C GLY A 107 2.11 -2.51 -2.87
N ALA A 108 1.44 -2.03 -1.81
CA ALA A 108 0.03 -1.68 -1.81
C ALA A 108 -0.20 -0.30 -1.18
N ARG A 109 -1.41 0.23 -1.36
CA ARG A 109 -1.89 1.46 -0.72
C ARG A 109 -3.17 1.20 0.06
N GLU A 110 -3.51 2.08 1.00
CA GLU A 110 -4.77 1.96 1.74
C GLU A 110 -5.98 2.22 0.84
N LEU A 111 -7.03 1.43 1.03
CA LEU A 111 -8.37 1.77 0.57
C LEU A 111 -8.95 2.83 1.52
N LEU A 112 -9.24 4.00 0.97
CA LEU A 112 -9.95 5.08 1.67
C LEU A 112 -11.39 5.11 1.17
N LEU A 113 -12.35 4.95 2.09
CA LEU A 113 -13.77 4.99 1.76
C LEU A 113 -14.39 6.32 2.22
N PRO A 114 -15.23 6.96 1.38
CA PRO A 114 -15.93 8.17 1.76
C PRO A 114 -17.08 7.88 2.73
N PHE A 115 -17.16 8.69 3.77
CA PHE A 115 -18.25 8.75 4.75
C PHE A 115 -18.39 10.20 5.24
N PRO A 116 -19.54 10.64 5.76
CA PRO A 116 -19.72 12.02 6.22
C PRO A 116 -18.59 12.51 7.13
N GLY A 117 -17.98 13.64 6.77
CA GLY A 117 -16.86 14.25 7.49
C GLY A 117 -15.48 13.61 7.28
N TRP A 118 -15.31 12.59 6.43
CA TRP A 118 -14.01 11.92 6.24
C TRP A 118 -12.88 12.81 5.69
N THR A 119 -13.23 13.99 5.16
CA THR A 119 -12.30 15.01 4.65
C THR A 119 -11.88 16.04 5.69
N LEU A 120 -12.47 16.02 6.90
CA LEU A 120 -12.14 16.98 7.95
C LEU A 120 -10.66 16.88 8.35
N PRO A 121 -9.97 18.01 8.57
CA PRO A 121 -8.67 18.03 9.23
C PRO A 121 -8.72 17.25 10.55
N GLY A 122 -7.82 16.30 10.72
CA GLY A 122 -7.82 15.35 11.84
C GLY A 122 -8.27 13.94 11.46
N VAL A 123 -8.87 13.75 10.28
CA VAL A 123 -9.20 12.43 9.72
C VAL A 123 -8.11 11.96 8.75
N THR A 124 -7.59 10.75 8.96
CA THR A 124 -6.55 10.14 8.11
C THR A 124 -6.81 8.67 7.82
N GLY A 125 -6.01 8.07 6.93
CA GLY A 125 -5.84 6.62 6.86
C GLY A 125 -5.20 6.06 8.14
N ALA A 126 -5.40 4.78 8.47
CA ALA A 126 -4.76 4.13 9.61
C ALA A 126 -3.25 3.99 9.41
N GLY A 127 -2.82 3.55 8.23
CA GLY A 127 -1.42 3.53 7.79
C GLY A 127 -0.88 4.94 7.57
N GLY A 128 -1.69 5.85 7.04
CA GLY A 128 -1.37 7.28 6.90
C GLY A 128 -1.02 7.93 8.24
N LEU A 129 -1.83 7.72 9.28
CA LEU A 129 -1.51 8.20 10.64
C LEU A 129 -0.19 7.61 11.12
N GLN A 130 -0.01 6.30 10.97
CA GLN A 130 1.22 5.64 11.39
C GLN A 130 2.46 6.22 10.67
N ALA A 131 2.35 6.49 9.38
CA ALA A 131 3.41 7.09 8.58
C ALA A 131 3.72 8.52 9.03
N LEU A 132 2.69 9.33 9.29
CA LEU A 132 2.84 10.70 9.79
C LEU A 132 3.52 10.72 11.16
N ILE A 133 3.10 9.86 12.10
CA ILE A 133 3.73 9.76 13.42
C ILE A 133 5.20 9.37 13.28
N LYS A 134 5.53 8.33 12.51
CA LYS A 134 6.93 7.92 12.27
C LYS A 134 7.77 9.06 11.66
N ALA A 135 7.15 9.91 10.84
CA ALA A 135 7.78 11.09 10.24
C ALA A 135 7.91 12.28 11.20
N GLY A 136 7.36 12.21 12.43
CA GLY A 136 7.51 13.24 13.46
C GLY A 136 6.24 14.01 13.79
N LEU A 137 5.06 13.63 13.28
CA LEU A 137 3.79 14.26 13.67
C LEU A 137 3.57 14.09 15.19
N PRO A 138 3.47 15.17 15.96
CA PRO A 138 3.16 15.08 17.38
C PRO A 138 1.71 14.61 17.57
N VAL A 139 1.54 13.60 18.43
CA VAL A 139 0.22 13.05 18.80
C VAL A 139 0.06 12.88 20.32
N ARG A 140 1.00 13.43 21.09
CA ARG A 140 1.00 13.30 22.55
C ARG A 140 -0.23 13.98 23.13
N ASP A 141 -0.87 13.32 24.09
CA ASP A 141 -2.07 13.77 24.81
C ASP A 141 -3.33 13.97 23.94
N GLU A 142 -3.26 13.74 22.63
CA GLU A 142 -4.42 13.80 21.73
C GLU A 142 -5.32 12.59 21.93
N ARG A 143 -6.63 12.83 21.90
CA ARG A 143 -7.66 11.78 21.94
C ARG A 143 -7.83 11.19 20.55
N LEU A 144 -7.49 9.91 20.40
CA LEU A 144 -7.48 9.23 19.11
C LEU A 144 -8.53 8.12 19.06
N VAL A 145 -9.29 8.08 17.97
CA VAL A 145 -10.13 6.94 17.60
C VAL A 145 -9.58 6.30 16.32
N ILE A 146 -9.54 4.98 16.29
CA ILE A 146 -9.13 4.20 15.11
C ILE A 146 -10.30 3.30 14.71
N ALA A 147 -10.67 3.28 13.44
CA ALA A 147 -11.83 2.53 12.96
C ALA A 147 -11.57 1.83 11.62
N GLY A 148 -12.25 0.71 11.36
CA GLY A 148 -12.17 0.03 10.07
C GLY A 148 -12.03 -1.48 10.22
N SER A 149 -11.09 -2.09 9.51
CA SER A 149 -10.87 -3.54 9.47
C SER A 149 -9.41 -3.93 9.55
N GLY A 150 -9.12 -4.94 10.37
CA GLY A 150 -7.90 -5.72 10.29
C GLY A 150 -6.74 -5.22 11.16
N PRO A 151 -5.59 -5.92 11.08
CA PRO A 151 -4.49 -5.75 12.04
C PRO A 151 -3.77 -4.39 11.93
N LEU A 152 -3.95 -3.66 10.83
CA LEU A 152 -3.39 -2.32 10.66
C LEU A 152 -3.92 -1.35 11.73
N LEU A 153 -5.17 -1.53 12.18
CA LEU A 153 -5.75 -0.71 13.23
C LEU A 153 -4.95 -0.84 14.54
N LEU A 154 -4.60 -2.07 14.91
CA LEU A 154 -3.81 -2.36 16.11
C LEU A 154 -2.38 -1.82 15.98
N ALA A 155 -1.75 -1.98 14.81
CA ALA A 155 -0.41 -1.46 14.55
C ALA A 155 -0.35 0.08 14.63
N SER A 156 -1.36 0.75 14.07
CA SER A 156 -1.50 2.20 14.15
C SER A 156 -1.76 2.66 15.60
N ALA A 157 -2.63 1.97 16.34
CA ALA A 157 -2.90 2.23 17.76
C ALA A 157 -1.64 2.11 18.62
N ALA A 158 -0.87 1.04 18.44
CA ALA A 158 0.37 0.82 19.19
C ALA A 158 1.40 1.92 18.90
N THR A 159 1.51 2.35 17.64
CA THR A 159 2.41 3.46 17.24
C THR A 159 2.00 4.76 17.91
N ALA A 160 0.70 5.10 17.88
CA ALA A 160 0.20 6.32 18.50
C ALA A 160 0.36 6.33 20.02
N ARG A 161 0.06 5.21 20.70
CA ARG A 161 0.28 5.08 22.15
C ARG A 161 1.74 5.21 22.55
N HIS A 162 2.64 4.60 21.79
CA HIS A 162 4.07 4.73 22.02
C HIS A 162 4.54 6.19 21.96
N GLN A 163 3.87 7.03 21.16
CA GLN A 163 4.13 8.48 21.09
C GLN A 163 3.25 9.33 22.01
N GLY A 164 2.51 8.70 22.94
CA GLY A 164 1.76 9.37 24.00
C GLY A 164 0.32 9.72 23.66
N ALA A 165 -0.26 9.22 22.57
CA ALA A 165 -1.68 9.46 22.25
C ALA A 165 -2.63 8.69 23.18
N HIS A 166 -3.77 9.31 23.51
CA HIS A 166 -4.86 8.68 24.25
C HIS A 166 -5.83 7.98 23.30
N VAL A 167 -5.54 6.72 22.96
CA VAL A 167 -6.44 5.91 22.13
C VAL A 167 -7.70 5.53 22.90
N LEU A 168 -8.81 6.20 22.59
CA LEU A 168 -10.13 6.02 23.21
C LEU A 168 -10.87 4.78 22.70
N ARG A 169 -10.63 4.43 21.43
CA ARG A 169 -11.35 3.36 20.75
C ARG A 169 -10.58 2.78 19.57
N ILE A 170 -10.61 1.45 19.44
CA ILE A 170 -10.28 0.73 18.21
C ILE A 170 -11.54 -0.01 17.76
N ALA A 171 -12.25 0.56 16.79
CA ALA A 171 -13.50 0.04 16.24
C ALA A 171 -13.21 -0.89 15.04
N GLU A 172 -13.26 -2.19 15.30
CA GLU A 172 -13.13 -3.24 14.29
C GLU A 172 -14.51 -3.64 13.78
N GLN A 173 -14.73 -3.54 12.47
CA GLN A 173 -16.00 -3.93 11.88
C GLN A 173 -16.24 -5.44 11.95
N ALA A 174 -15.18 -6.25 11.90
CA ALA A 174 -15.27 -7.69 11.86
C ALA A 174 -16.03 -8.19 13.09
N SER A 175 -16.90 -9.17 12.88
CA SER A 175 -17.72 -9.73 13.94
C SER A 175 -16.86 -10.45 14.98
N ARG A 176 -17.39 -10.60 16.20
CA ARG A 176 -16.73 -11.39 17.25
C ARG A 176 -16.39 -12.80 16.77
N ALA A 177 -17.28 -13.41 15.99
CA ALA A 177 -17.09 -14.75 15.44
C ALA A 177 -15.93 -14.79 14.43
N ALA A 178 -15.83 -13.79 13.54
CA ALA A 178 -14.74 -13.72 12.57
C ALA A 178 -13.38 -13.53 13.25
N VAL A 179 -13.30 -12.61 14.22
CA VAL A 179 -12.06 -12.36 14.98
C VAL A 179 -11.67 -13.58 15.83
N ALA A 180 -12.62 -14.23 16.49
CA ALA A 180 -12.34 -15.45 17.25
C ALA A 180 -11.92 -16.61 16.34
N GLY A 181 -12.58 -16.80 15.19
CA GLY A 181 -12.23 -17.81 14.21
C GLY A 181 -10.84 -17.60 13.59
N PHE A 182 -10.40 -16.35 13.44
CA PHE A 182 -9.01 -16.02 13.10
C PHE A 182 -8.06 -16.36 14.24
N ALA A 183 -8.38 -15.95 15.48
CA ALA A 183 -7.54 -16.16 16.65
C ALA A 183 -7.26 -17.65 16.93
N VAL A 184 -8.26 -18.52 16.75
CA VAL A 184 -8.10 -19.98 16.91
C VAL A 184 -7.09 -20.57 15.91
N GLN A 185 -6.88 -19.93 14.76
CA GLN A 185 -5.90 -20.39 13.76
C GLN A 185 -4.50 -19.85 13.98
N LEU A 186 -4.32 -18.79 14.79
CA LEU A 186 -3.03 -18.16 15.05
C LEU A 186 -1.92 -19.09 15.59
N PRO A 187 -2.20 -20.19 16.35
CA PRO A 187 -1.16 -21.15 16.73
C PRO A 187 -0.39 -21.76 15.55
N ARG A 188 -0.96 -21.77 14.34
CA ARG A 188 -0.25 -22.16 13.11
C ARG A 188 0.89 -21.20 12.74
N TRP A 189 0.91 -19.98 13.28
CA TRP A 189 1.92 -18.96 13.06
C TRP A 189 2.34 -18.35 14.41
N PRO A 190 3.20 -19.03 15.19
CA PRO A 190 3.50 -18.63 16.58
C PRO A 190 4.07 -17.21 16.71
N GLY A 191 4.85 -16.73 15.74
CA GLY A 191 5.31 -15.33 15.73
C GLY A 191 4.17 -14.33 15.62
N LYS A 192 3.12 -14.63 14.83
CA LYS A 192 1.91 -13.78 14.73
C LYS A 192 1.02 -13.89 15.96
N LEU A 193 0.99 -15.05 16.61
CA LEU A 193 0.30 -15.23 17.88
C LEU A 193 0.93 -14.32 18.97
N LEU A 194 2.25 -14.35 19.12
CA LEU A 194 2.98 -13.48 20.05
C LEU A 194 2.76 -12.00 19.72
N GLN A 195 2.80 -11.64 18.43
CA GLN A 195 2.49 -10.28 17.98
C GLN A 195 1.05 -9.87 18.34
N ALA A 196 0.07 -10.75 18.17
CA ALA A 196 -1.33 -10.46 18.51
C ALA A 196 -1.49 -10.23 20.02
N PHE A 197 -0.81 -10.99 20.87
CA PHE A 197 -0.80 -10.76 22.32
C PHE A 197 -0.16 -9.42 22.69
N ALA A 198 0.98 -9.07 22.08
CA ALA A 198 1.65 -7.79 22.32
C ALA A 198 0.82 -6.57 21.86
N LEU A 199 -0.06 -6.77 20.87
CA LEU A 199 -0.97 -5.76 20.34
C LEU A 199 -2.37 -5.78 20.98
N PHE A 200 -2.61 -6.63 21.98
CA PHE A 200 -3.90 -6.69 22.66
C PHE A 200 -4.24 -5.32 23.25
N ASP A 201 -5.49 -4.91 23.08
CA ASP A 201 -5.94 -3.63 23.58
C ASP A 201 -7.34 -3.67 24.19
N ARG A 202 -7.47 -3.11 25.40
CA ARG A 202 -8.75 -3.07 26.13
C ARG A 202 -9.80 -2.17 25.47
N HIS A 203 -9.42 -1.29 24.56
CA HIS A 203 -10.33 -0.41 23.81
C HIS A 203 -10.70 -1.02 22.44
N TYR A 204 -10.24 -2.23 22.13
CA TYR A 204 -10.63 -2.96 20.94
C TYR A 204 -12.09 -3.42 21.04
N ARG A 205 -12.90 -3.09 20.03
CA ARG A 205 -14.32 -3.42 19.94
C ARG A 205 -14.64 -3.93 18.55
N THR A 206 -14.96 -5.21 18.47
CA THR A 206 -15.46 -5.88 17.26
C THR A 206 -16.89 -5.44 16.93
N ALA A 207 -17.38 -5.78 15.73
CA ALA A 207 -18.70 -5.41 15.24
C ALA A 207 -18.98 -3.91 15.41
N SER A 208 -17.96 -3.09 15.12
CA SER A 208 -17.99 -1.64 15.32
C SER A 208 -17.40 -0.92 14.10
N HIS A 209 -18.10 0.05 13.53
CA HIS A 209 -17.60 0.82 12.38
C HIS A 209 -17.97 2.30 12.48
N VAL A 210 -17.25 3.13 11.71
CA VAL A 210 -17.49 4.57 11.63
C VAL A 210 -18.76 4.86 10.82
N LEU A 211 -19.57 5.80 11.32
CA LEU A 211 -20.72 6.35 10.60
C LEU A 211 -20.42 7.76 10.08
N GLU A 212 -19.79 8.59 10.91
CA GLU A 212 -19.58 10.02 10.61
C GLU A 212 -18.45 10.57 11.48
N ALA A 213 -17.61 11.41 10.88
CA ALA A 213 -16.72 12.32 11.60
C ALA A 213 -17.46 13.64 11.85
N LEU A 214 -17.46 14.08 13.10
CA LEU A 214 -18.20 15.25 13.57
C LEU A 214 -17.25 16.44 13.68
N GLY A 215 -17.71 17.60 13.20
CA GLY A 215 -16.98 18.86 13.25
C GLY A 215 -17.30 19.75 12.05
N GLN A 216 -16.92 21.03 12.12
CA GLN A 216 -17.11 22.00 11.04
C GLN A 216 -15.79 22.30 10.33
N GLU A 217 -14.84 22.91 11.03
CA GLU A 217 -13.52 23.27 10.48
C GLU A 217 -12.47 22.16 10.64
N ARG A 218 -12.63 21.34 11.68
CA ARG A 218 -11.77 20.21 12.02
C ARG A 218 -12.57 19.15 12.76
N LEU A 219 -11.98 17.98 12.93
CA LEU A 219 -12.55 16.92 13.74
C LEU A 219 -12.71 17.35 15.21
N GLU A 220 -13.90 17.12 15.76
CA GLU A 220 -14.23 17.34 17.18
C GLU A 220 -14.74 16.06 17.85
N GLY A 221 -15.23 15.11 17.04
CA GLY A 221 -15.68 13.81 17.51
C GLY A 221 -15.99 12.85 16.39
N VAL A 222 -16.40 11.65 16.76
CA VAL A 222 -16.78 10.60 15.82
C VAL A 222 -18.03 9.88 16.30
N ARG A 223 -18.93 9.61 15.36
CA ARG A 223 -20.10 8.75 15.55
C ARG A 223 -19.79 7.36 15.01
N LEU A 224 -19.94 6.36 15.86
CA LEU A 224 -19.70 4.95 15.56
C LEU A 224 -20.99 4.15 15.72
N LEU A 225 -21.21 3.16 14.85
CA LEU A 225 -22.10 2.05 15.17
C LEU A 225 -21.29 1.00 15.89
N GLN A 226 -21.59 0.75 17.16
CA GLN A 226 -20.92 -0.23 17.99
C GLN A 226 -21.93 -1.28 18.45
N GLN A 227 -21.81 -2.51 17.96
CA GLN A 227 -22.65 -3.63 18.38
C GLN A 227 -24.16 -3.30 18.28
N GLY A 228 -24.55 -2.58 17.22
CA GLY A 228 -25.93 -2.14 16.96
C GLY A 228 -26.36 -0.87 17.70
N LYS A 229 -25.50 -0.24 18.50
CA LYS A 229 -25.78 1.02 19.20
C LYS A 229 -24.96 2.16 18.63
N ILE A 230 -25.55 3.34 18.50
CA ILE A 230 -24.83 4.56 18.12
C ILE A 230 -24.08 5.07 19.36
N VAL A 231 -22.79 5.33 19.20
CA VAL A 231 -21.93 5.90 20.23
C VAL A 231 -21.17 7.07 19.63
N GLU A 232 -21.17 8.20 20.35
CA GLU A 232 -20.37 9.37 19.98
C GLU A 232 -19.21 9.54 20.97
N LEU A 233 -18.04 9.85 20.43
CA LEU A 233 -16.83 10.08 21.22
C LEU A 233 -16.20 11.39 20.75
N ALA A 234 -15.96 12.31 21.67
CA ALA A 234 -15.16 13.50 21.37
C ALA A 234 -13.69 13.07 21.19
N CYS A 235 -13.08 13.46 20.07
CA CYS A 235 -11.72 13.10 19.73
C CYS A 235 -11.06 14.16 18.85
N ASP A 236 -9.73 14.22 18.91
CA ASP A 236 -8.91 15.19 18.19
C ASP A 236 -8.36 14.58 16.88
N ARG A 237 -8.30 13.25 16.81
CA ARG A 237 -7.94 12.49 15.61
C ARG A 237 -8.83 11.27 15.39
N LEU A 238 -9.05 10.96 14.11
CA LEU A 238 -9.70 9.76 13.63
C LEU A 238 -8.84 9.13 12.53
N ALA A 239 -8.47 7.86 12.70
CA ALA A 239 -7.77 7.11 11.68
C ALA A 239 -8.61 5.94 11.18
N CYS A 240 -8.87 5.89 9.87
CA CYS A 240 -9.71 4.88 9.24
C CYS A 240 -8.91 3.95 8.34
N GLY A 241 -9.07 2.63 8.48
CA GLY A 241 -8.39 1.64 7.65
C GLY A 241 -9.36 0.61 7.08
N PHE A 242 -9.59 0.63 5.77
CA PHE A 242 -10.54 -0.28 5.10
C PHE A 242 -9.82 -1.34 4.25
N GLY A 243 -8.64 -1.77 4.68
CA GLY A 243 -7.82 -2.72 3.93
C GLY A 243 -6.90 -2.04 2.91
N LEU A 244 -6.27 -2.87 2.07
CA LEU A 244 -5.19 -2.48 1.17
C LEU A 244 -5.53 -2.86 -0.27
N ILE A 245 -4.96 -2.12 -1.21
CA ILE A 245 -5.10 -2.31 -2.65
C ILE A 245 -3.71 -2.43 -3.26
N PRO A 246 -3.41 -3.51 -3.98
CA PRO A 246 -2.16 -3.65 -4.72
C PRO A 246 -1.86 -2.45 -5.63
N ASN A 247 -0.60 -2.05 -5.71
CA ASN A 247 -0.14 -1.03 -6.67
C ASN A 247 0.24 -1.70 -7.99
N THR A 248 -0.77 -1.95 -8.83
CA THR A 248 -0.64 -2.66 -10.12
C THR A 248 -0.32 -1.73 -11.30
N GLN A 249 -0.40 -0.41 -11.10
CA GLN A 249 -0.39 0.59 -12.15
C GLN A 249 0.78 0.47 -13.13
N LEU A 250 2.00 0.37 -12.60
CA LEU A 250 3.21 0.26 -13.42
C LEU A 250 3.25 -1.07 -14.18
N GLY A 251 2.86 -2.17 -13.54
CA GLY A 251 2.81 -3.48 -14.20
C GLY A 251 1.80 -3.50 -15.34
N GLN A 252 0.60 -2.95 -15.14
CA GLN A 252 -0.40 -2.84 -16.21
C GLN A 252 0.08 -1.95 -17.37
N ALA A 253 0.75 -0.84 -17.08
CA ALA A 253 1.33 0.03 -18.11
C ALA A 253 2.48 -0.65 -18.88
N LEU A 254 3.15 -1.62 -18.26
CA LEU A 254 4.14 -2.50 -18.91
C LEU A 254 3.48 -3.70 -19.63
N GLY A 255 2.16 -3.87 -19.54
CA GLY A 255 1.44 -4.98 -20.17
C GLY A 255 1.41 -6.28 -19.36
N CYS A 256 1.73 -6.25 -18.07
CA CYS A 256 1.52 -7.39 -17.17
C CYS A 256 0.02 -7.58 -16.91
N GLU A 257 -0.43 -8.84 -16.93
CA GLU A 257 -1.82 -9.17 -16.61
C GLU A 257 -2.12 -9.11 -15.11
N LEU A 258 -3.41 -8.99 -14.78
CA LEU A 258 -3.89 -9.08 -13.41
C LEU A 258 -4.56 -10.43 -13.17
N ALA A 259 -4.37 -10.96 -11.97
CA ALA A 259 -5.20 -12.01 -11.41
C ALA A 259 -6.02 -11.38 -10.28
N GLU A 260 -7.35 -11.40 -10.42
CA GLU A 260 -8.26 -10.62 -9.58
C GLU A 260 -7.91 -9.12 -9.61
N HIS A 261 -7.35 -8.57 -8.52
CA HIS A 261 -6.95 -7.16 -8.39
C HIS A 261 -5.44 -6.97 -8.16
N ALA A 262 -4.63 -8.00 -8.40
CA ALA A 262 -3.18 -7.98 -8.19
C ALA A 262 -2.42 -8.39 -9.45
N LEU A 263 -1.12 -8.10 -9.53
CA LEU A 263 -0.28 -8.58 -10.65
C LEU A 263 -0.25 -10.10 -10.67
N ALA A 264 -0.60 -10.70 -11.80
CA ALA A 264 -0.54 -12.14 -11.99
C ALA A 264 0.92 -12.60 -12.01
N VAL A 265 1.24 -13.59 -11.18
CA VAL A 265 2.56 -14.21 -11.15
C VAL A 265 2.47 -15.73 -11.02
N ASP A 266 3.47 -16.42 -11.57
CA ASP A 266 3.62 -17.86 -11.44
C ASP A 266 4.40 -18.26 -10.17
N ALA A 267 4.74 -19.56 -10.07
CA ALA A 267 5.50 -20.08 -8.94
C ALA A 267 6.92 -19.49 -8.82
N TRP A 268 7.46 -18.88 -9.87
CA TRP A 268 8.78 -18.23 -9.92
C TRP A 268 8.70 -16.73 -9.66
N GLN A 269 7.52 -16.21 -9.33
CA GLN A 269 7.22 -14.77 -9.29
C GLN A 269 7.37 -14.08 -10.65
N ALA A 270 7.40 -14.83 -11.76
CA ALA A 270 7.42 -14.28 -13.10
C ALA A 270 6.01 -13.82 -13.49
N THR A 271 5.93 -12.65 -14.12
CA THR A 271 4.67 -12.14 -14.68
C THR A 271 4.43 -12.73 -16.07
N THR A 272 3.31 -12.37 -16.70
CA THR A 272 3.01 -12.74 -18.09
C THR A 272 3.95 -12.10 -19.11
N ARG A 273 4.70 -11.06 -18.74
CA ARG A 273 5.72 -10.43 -19.60
C ARG A 273 7.08 -11.05 -19.35
N GLN A 274 7.75 -11.47 -20.42
CA GLN A 274 9.11 -12.03 -20.36
C GLN A 274 10.07 -11.07 -19.66
N ASP A 275 10.99 -11.61 -18.86
CA ASP A 275 11.99 -10.87 -18.08
C ASP A 275 11.42 -9.90 -17.02
N HIS A 276 10.10 -9.94 -16.77
CA HIS A 276 9.42 -9.14 -15.76
C HIS A 276 8.85 -10.03 -14.66
N TYR A 277 9.16 -9.68 -13.43
CA TYR A 277 8.78 -10.38 -12.21
C TYR A 277 8.03 -9.43 -11.28
N ALA A 278 7.28 -9.96 -10.32
CA ALA A 278 6.64 -9.14 -9.29
C ALA A 278 6.61 -9.85 -7.94
N ALA A 279 6.74 -9.11 -6.83
CA ALA A 279 6.76 -9.68 -5.50
C ALA A 279 6.28 -8.71 -4.41
N GLY A 280 5.69 -9.28 -3.35
CA GLY A 280 5.15 -8.52 -2.23
C GLY A 280 3.73 -8.07 -2.50
N GLU A 281 3.31 -6.97 -1.89
CA GLU A 281 1.88 -6.64 -1.83
C GLU A 281 1.25 -6.27 -3.18
N CYS A 282 2.06 -6.02 -4.22
CA CYS A 282 1.58 -5.84 -5.59
C CYS A 282 1.09 -7.15 -6.24
N THR A 283 1.46 -8.32 -5.70
CA THR A 283 0.97 -9.65 -6.11
C THR A 283 -0.07 -10.21 -5.14
N GLY A 284 -0.57 -9.38 -4.22
CA GLY A 284 -1.54 -9.77 -3.18
C GLY A 284 -1.03 -9.46 -1.77
N PHE A 285 -1.93 -9.05 -0.88
CA PHE A 285 -1.56 -8.57 0.44
C PHE A 285 -1.40 -9.73 1.44
N GLY A 286 -0.19 -9.87 2.00
CA GLY A 286 0.13 -10.94 2.96
C GLY A 286 1.15 -10.57 4.05
N GLY A 287 1.55 -9.29 4.13
CA GLY A 287 2.48 -8.78 5.13
C GLY A 287 3.96 -9.04 4.82
N SER A 288 4.84 -8.54 5.69
CA SER A 288 6.29 -8.51 5.47
C SER A 288 6.92 -9.89 5.28
N GLU A 289 6.44 -10.91 5.99
CA GLU A 289 7.02 -12.24 5.96
C GLU A 289 6.78 -12.93 4.62
N LEU A 290 5.60 -12.74 4.02
CA LEU A 290 5.33 -13.21 2.67
C LEU A 290 6.16 -12.42 1.66
N ALA A 291 6.14 -11.08 1.77
CA ALA A 291 6.86 -10.18 0.88
C ALA A 291 8.37 -10.48 0.82
N LEU A 292 9.00 -10.78 1.96
CA LEU A 292 10.41 -11.18 2.01
C LEU A 292 10.68 -12.46 1.23
N VAL A 293 9.80 -13.45 1.32
CA VAL A 293 9.99 -14.75 0.67
C VAL A 293 9.74 -14.64 -0.83
N GLU A 294 8.67 -13.97 -1.22
CA GLU A 294 8.36 -13.70 -2.63
C GLU A 294 9.45 -12.86 -3.28
N GLY A 295 9.94 -11.82 -2.57
CA GLY A 295 11.05 -11.01 -3.05
C GLY A 295 12.30 -11.84 -3.31
N ALA A 296 12.68 -12.72 -2.38
CA ALA A 296 13.83 -13.60 -2.56
C ALA A 296 13.64 -14.60 -3.72
N ILE A 297 12.43 -15.15 -3.90
CA ILE A 297 12.10 -16.02 -5.04
C ILE A 297 12.29 -15.25 -6.36
N ALA A 298 11.72 -14.05 -6.48
CA ALA A 298 11.85 -13.21 -7.67
C ALA A 298 13.31 -12.85 -7.95
N GLY A 299 14.07 -12.49 -6.91
CA GLY A 299 15.49 -12.15 -7.03
C GLY A 299 16.33 -13.32 -7.54
N HIS A 300 16.16 -14.51 -6.96
CA HIS A 300 16.84 -15.73 -7.41
C HIS A 300 16.43 -16.15 -8.83
N ALA A 301 15.12 -16.12 -9.14
CA ALA A 301 14.60 -16.49 -10.45
C ALA A 301 15.12 -15.54 -11.56
N ALA A 302 15.15 -14.22 -11.29
CA ALA A 302 15.64 -13.23 -12.24
C ALA A 302 17.14 -13.38 -12.57
N VAL A 303 17.92 -14.05 -11.73
CA VAL A 303 19.35 -14.32 -12.00
C VAL A 303 19.62 -15.78 -12.37
N GLY A 304 18.58 -16.57 -12.64
CA GLY A 304 18.70 -17.97 -13.05
C GLY A 304 19.05 -18.95 -11.92
N ASP A 305 18.99 -18.53 -10.65
CA ASP A 305 19.23 -19.40 -9.49
C ASP A 305 17.94 -20.15 -9.09
N THR A 306 17.48 -21.02 -10.00
CA THR A 306 16.22 -21.74 -9.83
C THR A 306 16.21 -22.63 -8.60
N ALA A 307 17.33 -23.29 -8.28
CA ALA A 307 17.45 -24.13 -7.09
C ALA A 307 17.26 -23.34 -5.79
N ALA A 308 17.82 -22.12 -5.68
CA ALA A 308 17.61 -21.28 -4.50
C ALA A 308 16.17 -20.78 -4.40
N ALA A 309 15.54 -20.40 -5.51
CA ALA A 309 14.14 -20.00 -5.55
C ALA A 309 13.19 -21.13 -5.10
N GLN A 310 13.37 -22.35 -5.63
CA GLN A 310 12.52 -23.51 -5.31
C GLN A 310 12.52 -23.86 -3.82
N ARG A 311 13.67 -23.76 -3.15
CA ARG A 311 13.79 -24.03 -1.71
C ARG A 311 12.90 -23.13 -0.84
N LEU A 312 12.45 -21.99 -1.37
CA LEU A 312 11.62 -21.04 -0.65
C LEU A 312 10.10 -21.29 -0.81
N TRP A 313 9.67 -22.17 -1.74
CA TRP A 313 8.25 -22.43 -2.00
C TRP A 313 7.45 -22.89 -0.78
N PRO A 314 7.91 -23.87 0.04
CA PRO A 314 7.13 -24.28 1.22
C PRO A 314 6.93 -23.14 2.23
N ARG A 315 7.94 -22.27 2.35
CA ARG A 315 7.87 -21.08 3.21
C ARG A 315 6.89 -20.06 2.65
N ARG A 316 6.85 -19.86 1.32
CA ARG A 316 5.86 -18.99 0.65
C ARG A 316 4.45 -19.51 0.89
N GLU A 317 4.19 -20.79 0.63
CA GLU A 317 2.87 -21.42 0.82
C GLU A 317 2.34 -21.24 2.25
N ARG A 318 3.20 -21.41 3.26
CA ARG A 318 2.86 -21.16 4.66
C ARG A 318 2.35 -19.74 4.91
N TRP A 319 3.01 -18.73 4.33
CA TRP A 319 2.64 -17.33 4.52
C TRP A 319 1.47 -16.90 3.63
N GLN A 320 1.31 -17.50 2.45
CA GLN A 320 0.10 -17.37 1.64
C GLN A 320 -1.13 -17.94 2.39
N GLY A 321 -0.96 -19.04 3.11
CA GLY A 321 -1.98 -19.58 4.00
C GLY A 321 -2.41 -18.58 5.08
N PHE A 322 -1.45 -17.91 5.72
CA PHE A 322 -1.73 -16.84 6.69
C PHE A 322 -2.51 -15.68 6.05
N ALA A 323 -2.04 -15.21 4.90
CA ALA A 323 -2.65 -14.12 4.16
C ALA A 323 -4.12 -14.45 3.80
N ARG A 324 -4.39 -15.62 3.22
CA ARG A 324 -5.77 -16.06 2.90
C ARG A 324 -6.68 -16.06 4.12
N THR A 325 -6.22 -16.60 5.25
CA THR A 325 -7.01 -16.63 6.48
C THR A 325 -7.28 -15.23 7.02
N LEU A 326 -6.27 -14.35 7.02
CA LEU A 326 -6.41 -12.95 7.45
C LEU A 326 -7.42 -12.20 6.56
N ASN A 327 -7.24 -12.29 5.25
CA ASN A 327 -8.01 -11.53 4.26
C ASN A 327 -9.48 -11.94 4.29
N LYS A 328 -9.76 -13.24 4.53
CA LYS A 328 -11.11 -13.75 4.72
C LYS A 328 -11.75 -13.26 6.03
N ALA A 329 -10.99 -13.25 7.14
CA ALA A 329 -11.53 -12.89 8.45
C ALA A 329 -11.88 -11.39 8.58
N PHE A 330 -11.14 -10.54 7.86
CA PHE A 330 -11.28 -9.08 7.93
C PHE A 330 -11.79 -8.45 6.64
N ALA A 331 -12.47 -9.25 5.79
CA ALA A 331 -13.15 -8.77 4.59
C ALA A 331 -14.16 -7.67 4.94
N LEU A 332 -14.30 -6.68 4.04
CA LEU A 332 -15.15 -5.54 4.28
C LEU A 332 -16.64 -5.91 4.27
N ASP A 333 -17.40 -5.41 5.24
CA ASP A 333 -18.85 -5.54 5.27
C ASP A 333 -19.46 -4.72 4.11
N PRO A 334 -20.31 -5.30 3.25
CA PRO A 334 -20.97 -4.57 2.15
C PRO A 334 -21.76 -3.33 2.60
N ARG A 335 -22.19 -3.27 3.87
CA ARG A 335 -22.84 -2.08 4.44
C ARG A 335 -21.96 -0.84 4.42
N LEU A 336 -20.63 -0.99 4.34
CA LEU A 336 -19.74 0.16 4.16
C LEU A 336 -19.97 0.88 2.83
N LYS A 337 -20.55 0.22 1.81
CA LYS A 337 -20.90 0.87 0.52
C LYS A 337 -21.98 1.96 0.69
N SER A 338 -22.79 1.89 1.75
CA SER A 338 -23.89 2.84 1.98
C SER A 338 -23.56 3.95 2.99
N LEU A 339 -22.28 4.14 3.35
CA LEU A 339 -21.90 5.18 4.32
C LEU A 339 -22.03 6.59 3.73
N SER A 340 -21.74 6.75 2.44
CA SER A 340 -21.75 8.06 1.79
C SER A 340 -23.17 8.63 1.68
N ARG A 341 -23.32 9.90 2.07
CA ARG A 341 -24.50 10.73 1.78
C ARG A 341 -24.33 11.45 0.45
N VAL A 342 -25.41 12.01 -0.09
CA VAL A 342 -25.41 12.72 -1.38
C VAL A 342 -24.35 13.83 -1.47
N ASP A 343 -24.08 14.52 -0.37
CA ASP A 343 -23.12 15.62 -0.24
C ASP A 343 -21.72 15.17 0.18
N THR A 344 -21.51 13.87 0.44
CA THR A 344 -20.20 13.36 0.87
C THR A 344 -19.21 13.45 -0.28
N LEU A 345 -18.15 14.24 -0.12
CA LEU A 345 -17.07 14.34 -1.12
C LEU A 345 -16.45 12.97 -1.38
N VAL A 346 -16.32 12.57 -2.64
CA VAL A 346 -15.61 11.35 -3.05
C VAL A 346 -14.27 11.71 -3.67
N CYS A 347 -14.21 12.75 -4.51
CA CYS A 347 -12.95 13.26 -5.07
C CYS A 347 -12.52 14.56 -4.39
N ARG A 348 -11.61 14.46 -3.43
CA ARG A 348 -11.05 15.64 -2.71
C ARG A 348 -10.26 16.62 -3.59
N CYS A 349 -9.79 16.19 -4.75
CA CYS A 349 -8.98 17.06 -5.62
C CYS A 349 -9.84 17.94 -6.52
N GLU A 350 -11.10 17.57 -6.73
CA GLU A 350 -12.02 18.21 -7.67
C GLU A 350 -13.37 18.51 -6.99
N ASP A 351 -13.42 18.41 -5.65
CA ASP A 351 -14.58 18.62 -4.79
C ASP A 351 -15.87 17.93 -5.26
N VAL A 352 -15.75 16.71 -5.78
CA VAL A 352 -16.89 15.97 -6.35
C VAL A 352 -17.65 15.22 -5.25
N PRO A 353 -18.93 15.55 -4.98
CA PRO A 353 -19.77 14.82 -4.03
C PRO A 353 -20.27 13.49 -4.60
N TYR A 354 -20.69 12.58 -3.73
CA TYR A 354 -21.22 11.27 -4.10
C TYR A 354 -22.46 11.37 -4.99
N GLY A 355 -23.34 12.35 -4.75
CA GLY A 355 -24.56 12.59 -5.53
C GLY A 355 -24.32 12.80 -7.01
N ASP A 356 -23.22 13.48 -7.38
CA ASP A 356 -22.83 13.73 -8.77
C ASP A 356 -22.33 12.47 -9.49
N LEU A 357 -22.11 11.39 -8.75
CA LEU A 357 -21.61 10.11 -9.27
C LEU A 357 -22.74 9.09 -9.44
N VAL A 358 -23.82 9.24 -8.65
CA VAL A 358 -25.00 8.37 -8.72
C VAL A 358 -25.70 8.52 -10.07
N GLY A 359 -26.11 7.39 -10.65
CA GLY A 359 -26.81 7.35 -11.94
C GLY A 359 -25.89 7.27 -13.16
N HIS A 360 -24.58 7.48 -13.00
CA HIS A 360 -23.63 7.13 -14.05
C HIS A 360 -23.45 5.61 -14.16
N VAL A 361 -23.15 5.12 -15.37
CA VAL A 361 -23.01 3.67 -15.64
C VAL A 361 -21.57 3.19 -15.69
N SER A 362 -20.59 4.11 -15.65
CA SER A 362 -19.17 3.74 -15.69
C SER A 362 -18.27 4.87 -15.21
N TRP A 363 -17.06 4.49 -14.77
CA TRP A 363 -15.97 5.40 -14.42
C TRP A 363 -15.76 6.49 -15.46
N ARG A 364 -15.70 6.13 -16.76
CA ARG A 364 -15.42 7.08 -17.83
C ARG A 364 -16.50 8.16 -17.95
N LYS A 365 -17.78 7.78 -17.86
CA LYS A 365 -18.89 8.76 -17.93
C LYS A 365 -18.92 9.66 -16.71
N ALA A 366 -18.79 9.08 -15.51
CA ALA A 366 -18.74 9.85 -14.27
C ALA A 366 -17.56 10.83 -14.26
N LYS A 367 -16.37 10.38 -14.68
CA LYS A 367 -15.17 11.20 -14.80
C LYS A 367 -15.35 12.39 -15.75
N LEU A 368 -15.93 12.17 -16.94
CA LEU A 368 -16.14 13.24 -17.91
C LEU A 368 -17.21 14.25 -17.47
N ALA A 369 -18.24 13.79 -16.77
CA ALA A 369 -19.33 14.64 -16.30
C ALA A 369 -18.96 15.47 -15.06
N SER A 370 -18.22 14.87 -14.11
CA SER A 370 -17.96 15.46 -12.79
C SER A 370 -16.50 15.88 -12.56
N ARG A 371 -15.59 15.54 -13.48
CA ARG A 371 -14.13 15.65 -13.30
C ARG A 371 -13.53 14.72 -12.24
N CYS A 372 -14.31 13.81 -11.66
CA CYS A 372 -13.81 12.86 -10.66
C CYS A 372 -12.58 12.08 -11.17
N GLY A 373 -11.50 12.11 -10.40
CA GLY A 373 -10.23 11.46 -10.76
C GLY A 373 -9.39 12.21 -11.81
N MET A 374 -9.65 13.51 -12.04
CA MET A 374 -8.84 14.38 -12.90
C MET A 374 -7.84 15.26 -12.14
N GLY A 375 -7.97 15.39 -10.82
CA GLY A 375 -7.08 16.25 -10.03
C GLY A 375 -5.69 15.66 -9.78
N ALA A 376 -4.90 16.30 -8.91
CA ALA A 376 -3.47 15.99 -8.72
C ALA A 376 -3.15 14.52 -8.37
N CYS A 377 -4.06 13.81 -7.69
CA CYS A 377 -3.89 12.40 -7.40
C CYS A 377 -4.15 11.46 -8.59
N GLN A 378 -4.67 11.98 -9.71
CA GLN A 378 -5.03 11.23 -10.93
C GLN A 378 -5.94 10.02 -10.66
N GLY A 379 -6.85 10.16 -9.70
CA GLY A 379 -7.80 9.10 -9.35
C GLY A 379 -7.24 7.99 -8.46
N ARG A 380 -5.99 8.07 -7.96
CA ARG A 380 -5.41 7.03 -7.08
C ARG A 380 -6.23 6.76 -5.82
N VAL A 381 -6.92 7.79 -5.30
CA VAL A 381 -7.78 7.70 -4.10
C VAL A 381 -9.22 7.42 -4.48
N CYS A 382 -9.88 8.33 -5.21
CA CYS A 382 -11.29 8.19 -5.55
C CYS A 382 -11.56 7.03 -6.52
N GLY A 383 -10.61 6.63 -7.36
CA GLY A 383 -10.75 5.48 -8.25
C GLY A 383 -10.93 4.17 -7.50
N ALA A 384 -10.11 3.95 -6.47
CA ALA A 384 -10.25 2.81 -5.57
C ALA A 384 -11.57 2.82 -4.81
N ALA A 385 -11.97 3.99 -4.30
CA ALA A 385 -13.26 4.14 -3.62
C ALA A 385 -14.42 3.83 -4.57
N LEU A 386 -14.37 4.31 -5.81
CA LEU A 386 -15.43 4.09 -6.79
C LEU A 386 -15.48 2.66 -7.34
N GLU A 387 -14.33 1.99 -7.44
CA GLU A 387 -14.28 0.55 -7.70
C GLU A 387 -15.00 -0.20 -6.58
N TYR A 388 -14.76 0.14 -5.31
CA TYR A 388 -15.49 -0.47 -4.21
C TYR A 388 -16.99 -0.13 -4.19
N LEU A 389 -17.35 1.13 -4.43
CA LEU A 389 -18.74 1.60 -4.31
C LEU A 389 -19.64 1.16 -5.47
N PHE A 390 -19.13 1.23 -6.70
CA PHE A 390 -19.91 1.04 -7.92
C PHE A 390 -19.41 -0.10 -8.82
N ASP A 391 -18.38 -0.83 -8.38
CA ASP A 391 -17.76 -1.91 -9.16
C ASP A 391 -17.24 -1.41 -10.53
N TRP A 392 -16.85 -0.14 -10.59
CA TRP A 392 -16.26 0.48 -11.78
C TRP A 392 -14.76 0.25 -11.84
N THR A 393 -14.29 -0.40 -12.91
CA THR A 393 -12.86 -0.56 -13.17
C THR A 393 -12.25 0.74 -13.73
N PRO A 394 -11.27 1.36 -13.05
CA PRO A 394 -10.53 2.48 -13.61
C PRO A 394 -9.69 2.01 -14.81
N PRO A 395 -9.46 2.87 -15.82
CA PRO A 395 -8.61 2.51 -16.96
C PRO A 395 -7.15 2.39 -16.52
N THR A 396 -6.37 1.67 -17.31
CA THR A 396 -4.91 1.63 -17.17
C THR A 396 -4.34 3.05 -17.12
N PRO A 397 -3.49 3.37 -16.14
CA PRO A 397 -2.91 4.70 -16.00
C PRO A 397 -2.03 5.02 -17.20
N ARG A 398 -2.07 6.28 -17.62
CA ARG A 398 -1.22 6.81 -18.69
C ARG A 398 -0.04 7.57 -18.09
N PRO A 399 1.14 7.55 -18.73
CA PRO A 399 2.22 8.45 -18.37
C PRO A 399 1.79 9.92 -18.50
N PRO A 400 2.35 10.83 -17.68
CA PRO A 400 3.25 10.52 -16.57
C PRO A 400 2.48 9.94 -15.35
N PHE A 401 3.03 8.91 -14.70
CA PHE A 401 2.39 8.21 -13.56
C PHE A 401 2.33 9.07 -12.28
N SER A 402 3.18 10.09 -12.23
CA SER A 402 3.17 11.15 -11.21
C SER A 402 3.51 12.48 -11.86
N PRO A 403 3.08 13.62 -11.28
CA PRO A 403 3.54 14.93 -11.75
C PRO A 403 5.07 14.95 -11.83
N ALA A 404 5.59 15.41 -12.96
CA ALA A 404 7.01 15.45 -13.27
C ALA A 404 7.39 16.82 -13.81
N ARG A 405 8.67 17.17 -13.74
CA ARG A 405 9.16 18.41 -14.34
C ARG A 405 9.10 18.32 -15.87
N ILE A 406 8.83 19.45 -16.51
CA ILE A 406 8.82 19.54 -17.97
C ILE A 406 10.16 19.07 -18.55
N GLU A 407 11.29 19.48 -17.94
CA GLU A 407 12.64 19.05 -18.36
C GLU A 407 12.81 17.53 -18.36
N THR A 408 12.21 16.82 -17.40
CA THR A 408 12.27 15.36 -17.33
C THR A 408 11.47 14.75 -18.47
N LEU A 409 10.31 15.32 -18.78
CA LEU A 409 9.45 14.84 -19.87
C LEU A 409 10.05 15.08 -21.26
N LEU A 410 10.92 16.08 -21.43
CA LEU A 410 11.72 16.24 -22.66
C LEU A 410 12.65 15.04 -22.90
N GLY A 411 12.93 14.26 -21.85
CA GLY A 411 13.65 12.99 -21.95
C GLY A 411 12.81 11.82 -22.48
N LEU A 412 11.49 11.99 -22.73
CA LEU A 412 10.75 11.07 -23.56
C LEU A 412 11.04 11.45 -25.01
N GLU A 413 11.89 10.70 -25.70
CA GLU A 413 12.06 10.87 -27.15
C GLU A 413 10.68 10.72 -27.84
N GLU A 414 10.51 11.37 -28.99
CA GLU A 414 9.30 11.30 -29.84
C GLU A 414 9.12 9.89 -30.44
N THR A 415 8.87 8.89 -29.61
CA THR A 415 8.56 7.54 -30.06
C THR A 415 7.12 7.22 -29.65
N PRO A 416 6.13 7.43 -30.53
CA PRO A 416 4.79 6.95 -30.25
C PRO A 416 4.86 5.43 -30.05
N PRO A 417 4.16 4.87 -29.05
CA PRO A 417 4.02 3.42 -28.98
C PRO A 417 3.29 2.96 -30.25
N ASN A 418 3.93 2.06 -31.01
CA ASN A 418 3.30 1.34 -32.12
C ASN A 418 2.12 0.50 -31.64
#